data_AF-A0A9P7J9K3-F1
#
_entry.id   AF-A0A9P7J9K3-F1
#
_cell.length_a   1.000
_cell.length_b   1.000
_cell.length_c   1.000
_cell.angle_alpha   90.00
_cell.angle_beta   90.00
_cell.angle_gamma   90.00
#
_symmetry.space_group_name_H-M   'P 1'
#
loop_
_entity.id
_entity.type
_entity.pdbx_description
1 polymer ?
#
loop_
_entity_poly.entity_id
_entity_poly.type
_entity_poly.pdbx_seq_one_letter_code
_entity_poly.pdbx_strand_id
1 'polypeptide(L)'
;MDWKKLFPEGKGCHLTDEAFTQELEHVEHKQQGKEAEKDKQKASRAAKRSEKASIEAEWCKLQEKHVEDVAKWVAVCKELAAKNVLKKNWPKKPVRPLKPKHAPGPTEIPVASGSAVTLGDMAQDDETESEDSGEEFES
;
A
#
# COMPACT_ATOMS: atom_id res chain seq x y z
N MET A 1 20.63 -28.48 -8.62
CA MET A 1 19.98 -29.07 -7.43
C MET A 1 21.04 -29.25 -6.36
N ASP A 2 20.90 -28.56 -5.22
CA ASP A 2 21.84 -28.67 -4.12
C ASP A 2 21.58 -29.97 -3.36
N TRP A 3 22.40 -30.99 -3.58
CA TRP A 3 22.27 -32.29 -2.91
C TRP A 3 22.35 -32.18 -1.37
N LYS A 4 23.03 -31.14 -0.85
CA LYS A 4 23.09 -30.82 0.58
C LYS A 4 21.76 -30.37 1.19
N LYS A 5 20.84 -29.80 0.38
CA LYS A 5 19.47 -29.48 0.86
C LYS A 5 18.61 -30.72 1.00
N LEU A 6 18.89 -31.76 0.22
CA LEU A 6 18.15 -33.02 0.25
C LEU A 6 18.67 -33.97 1.35
N PHE A 7 19.94 -33.87 1.71
CA PHE A 7 20.58 -34.76 2.69
C PHE A 7 21.42 -33.97 3.71
N PRO A 8 20.78 -33.30 4.68
CA PRO A 8 21.48 -32.49 5.69
C PRO A 8 22.44 -33.31 6.59
N GLU A 9 22.23 -34.63 6.73
CA GLU A 9 23.08 -35.54 7.50
C GLU A 9 24.19 -36.24 6.68
N GLY A 10 24.29 -35.98 5.37
CA GLY A 10 25.31 -36.58 4.51
C GLY A 10 25.15 -38.09 4.26
N LYS A 11 24.07 -38.70 4.73
CA LYS A 11 23.68 -40.10 4.47
C LYS A 11 22.59 -40.10 3.41
N GLY A 12 22.70 -41.00 2.42
CA GLY A 12 21.66 -41.15 1.41
C GLY A 12 20.37 -41.67 2.04
N CYS A 13 19.37 -40.80 2.19
CA CYS A 13 18.01 -41.23 2.52
C CYS A 13 17.40 -41.86 1.26
N HIS A 14 16.78 -43.03 1.40
CA HIS A 14 15.99 -43.58 0.31
C HIS A 14 14.81 -42.65 0.05
N LEU A 15 14.56 -42.30 -1.21
CA LEU A 15 13.46 -41.43 -1.63
C LEU A 15 12.06 -41.99 -1.27
N THR A 16 11.99 -43.27 -0.89
CA THR A 16 10.80 -43.97 -0.41
C THR A 16 10.69 -44.00 1.12
N ASP A 17 11.66 -43.42 1.84
CA ASP A 17 11.59 -43.31 3.30
C ASP A 17 10.48 -42.33 3.68
N GLU A 18 9.54 -42.82 4.48
CA GLU A 18 8.30 -42.12 4.83
C GLU A 18 8.58 -40.81 5.57
N ALA A 19 9.67 -40.77 6.36
CA ALA A 19 10.12 -39.55 7.04
C ALA A 19 10.58 -38.46 6.06
N PHE A 20 11.21 -38.84 4.95
CA PHE A 20 11.66 -37.90 3.93
C PHE A 20 10.48 -37.34 3.12
N THR A 21 9.50 -38.18 2.78
CA THR A 21 8.26 -37.75 2.11
C THR A 21 7.48 -36.77 2.99
N GLN A 22 7.34 -37.05 4.30
CA GLN A 22 6.66 -36.17 5.24
C GLN A 22 7.36 -34.81 5.37
N GLU A 23 8.70 -34.76 5.39
CA GLU A 23 9.42 -33.48 5.46
C GLU A 23 9.22 -32.65 4.18
N LEU A 24 9.23 -33.27 3.01
CA LEU A 24 8.94 -32.58 1.74
C LEU A 24 7.52 -32.01 1.71
N GLU A 25 6.51 -32.80 2.09
CA GLU A 25 5.12 -32.35 2.19
C GLU A 25 4.97 -31.19 3.18
N HIS A 26 5.66 -31.25 4.32
CA HIS A 26 5.63 -30.19 5.32
C HIS A 26 6.30 -28.90 4.82
N VAL A 27 7.41 -29.01 4.10
CA VAL A 27 8.08 -27.87 3.45
C VAL A 27 7.20 -27.26 2.36
N GLU A 28 6.56 -28.09 1.54
CA GLU A 28 5.61 -27.64 0.51
C GLU A 28 4.41 -26.93 1.14
N HIS A 29 3.78 -27.53 2.16
CA HIS A 29 2.65 -26.93 2.87
C HIS A 29 3.03 -25.60 3.55
N LYS A 30 4.23 -25.51 4.13
CA LYS A 30 4.76 -24.24 4.66
C LYS A 30 4.95 -23.18 3.57
N GLN A 31 5.44 -23.56 2.39
CA GLN A 31 5.60 -22.64 1.27
C GLN A 31 4.24 -22.17 0.74
N GLN A 32 3.31 -23.08 0.53
CA GLN A 32 1.94 -22.77 0.12
C GLN A 32 1.24 -21.86 1.14
N GLY A 33 1.39 -22.12 2.44
CA GLY A 33 0.85 -21.26 3.50
C GLY A 33 1.43 -19.85 3.48
N LYS A 34 2.75 -19.71 3.28
CA LYS A 34 3.43 -18.41 3.16
C LYS A 34 2.97 -17.64 1.92
N GLU A 35 2.78 -18.32 0.79
CA GLU A 35 2.31 -17.70 -0.44
C GLU A 35 0.86 -17.23 -0.32
N ALA A 36 -0.02 -18.08 0.22
CA ALA A 36 -1.40 -17.73 0.50
C ALA A 36 -1.51 -16.52 1.46
N GLU A 37 -0.67 -16.45 2.49
CA GLU A 37 -0.65 -15.30 3.41
C GLU A 37 -0.16 -14.02 2.73
N LYS A 38 0.90 -14.10 1.91
CA LYS A 38 1.37 -12.96 1.11
C LYS A 38 0.25 -12.44 0.19
N ASP A 39 -0.49 -13.32 -0.44
CA ASP A 39 -1.56 -12.91 -1.36
C ASP A 39 -2.77 -12.31 -0.62
N LYS A 40 -3.14 -12.84 0.55
CA LYS A 40 -4.14 -12.21 1.43
C LYS A 40 -3.71 -10.80 1.84
N GLN A 41 -2.44 -10.61 2.21
CA GLN A 41 -1.93 -9.29 2.59
C GLN A 41 -1.89 -8.33 1.41
N LYS A 42 -1.48 -8.77 0.22
CA LYS A 42 -1.52 -7.96 -1.00
C LYS A 42 -2.96 -7.53 -1.31
N ALA A 43 -3.92 -8.45 -1.26
CA ALA A 43 -5.33 -8.17 -1.50
C ALA A 43 -5.90 -7.16 -0.49
N SER A 44 -5.61 -7.34 0.80
CA SER A 44 -6.02 -6.41 1.86
C SER A 44 -5.44 -5.01 1.65
N ARG A 45 -4.15 -4.90 1.31
CA ARG A 45 -3.51 -3.61 1.01
C ARG A 45 -4.11 -2.96 -0.24
N ALA A 46 -4.40 -3.73 -1.29
CA ALA A 46 -5.03 -3.23 -2.51
C ALA A 46 -6.44 -2.70 -2.23
N ALA A 47 -7.26 -3.43 -1.46
CA ALA A 47 -8.59 -2.99 -1.05
C ALA A 47 -8.51 -1.67 -0.25
N LYS A 48 -7.66 -1.61 0.78
CA LYS A 48 -7.44 -0.40 1.59
C LYS A 48 -6.98 0.80 0.74
N ARG A 49 -6.15 0.59 -0.28
CA ARG A 49 -5.73 1.66 -1.21
C ARG A 49 -6.88 2.13 -2.09
N SER A 50 -7.68 1.22 -2.64
CA SER A 50 -8.81 1.55 -3.50
C SER A 50 -9.88 2.37 -2.78
N GLU A 51 -10.19 2.02 -1.52
CA GLU A 51 -11.13 2.75 -0.68
C GLU A 51 -10.63 4.16 -0.33
N LYS A 52 -9.33 4.29 -0.03
CA LYS A 52 -8.73 5.62 0.19
C LYS A 52 -8.77 6.48 -1.08
N ALA A 53 -8.48 5.88 -2.24
CA ALA A 53 -8.48 6.59 -3.52
C ALA A 53 -9.88 7.07 -3.92
N SER A 54 -10.94 6.29 -3.69
CA SER A 54 -12.31 6.73 -3.97
C SER A 54 -12.71 7.91 -3.11
N ILE A 55 -12.39 7.87 -1.82
CA ILE A 55 -12.69 8.96 -0.87
C ILE A 55 -11.89 10.22 -1.20
N GLU A 56 -10.62 10.07 -1.59
CA GLU A 56 -9.81 11.20 -2.07
C GLU A 56 -10.43 11.85 -3.31
N ALA A 57 -10.87 11.05 -4.28
CA ALA A 57 -11.48 11.54 -5.51
C ALA A 57 -12.79 12.28 -5.24
N GLU A 58 -13.64 11.77 -4.35
CA GLU A 58 -14.86 12.46 -3.92
C GLU A 58 -14.54 13.75 -3.17
N TRP A 59 -13.52 13.74 -2.32
CA TRP A 59 -13.08 14.92 -1.58
C TRP A 59 -12.58 16.02 -2.51
N CYS A 60 -11.77 15.68 -3.53
CA CYS A 60 -11.31 16.65 -4.53
C CYS A 60 -12.50 17.32 -5.26
N LYS A 61 -13.47 16.53 -5.72
CA LYS A 61 -14.69 17.07 -6.37
C LYS A 61 -15.46 18.02 -5.45
N LEU A 62 -15.54 17.69 -4.17
CA LEU A 62 -16.23 18.51 -3.19
C LEU A 62 -15.48 19.82 -2.90
N GLN A 63 -14.14 19.79 -2.91
CA GLN A 63 -13.30 20.99 -2.82
C GLN A 63 -13.47 21.89 -4.04
N GLU A 64 -13.44 21.34 -5.25
CA GLU A 64 -13.65 22.08 -6.50
C GLU A 64 -15.00 22.81 -6.49
N LYS A 65 -16.07 22.08 -6.15
CA LYS A 65 -17.40 22.66 -6.00
C LYS A 65 -17.44 23.78 -4.97
N HIS A 66 -16.78 23.60 -3.83
CA HIS A 66 -16.71 24.64 -2.80
C HIS A 66 -15.99 25.90 -3.30
N VAL A 67 -14.91 25.74 -4.07
CA VAL A 67 -14.20 26.88 -4.67
C VAL A 67 -15.11 27.63 -5.63
N GLU A 68 -15.86 26.93 -6.48
CA GLU A 68 -16.86 27.56 -7.35
C GLU A 68 -17.94 28.30 -6.57
N ASP A 69 -18.50 27.68 -5.54
CA ASP A 69 -19.56 28.27 -4.71
C ASP A 69 -19.05 29.53 -3.99
N VAL A 70 -17.81 29.51 -3.50
CA VAL A 70 -17.16 30.69 -2.91
C VAL A 70 -16.95 31.77 -3.96
N ALA A 71 -16.51 31.42 -5.18
CA ALA A 71 -16.31 32.39 -6.25
C ALA A 71 -17.63 33.07 -6.65
N LYS A 72 -18.71 32.30 -6.81
CA LYS A 72 -20.07 32.80 -7.07
C LYS A 72 -20.54 33.69 -5.92
N TRP A 73 -20.35 33.26 -4.67
CA TRP A 73 -20.71 34.06 -3.50
C TRP A 73 -19.95 35.39 -3.44
N VAL A 74 -18.65 35.39 -3.75
CA VAL A 74 -17.84 36.62 -3.82
C VAL A 74 -18.37 37.56 -4.90
N ALA A 75 -18.73 37.04 -6.08
CA ALA A 75 -19.30 37.85 -7.16
C ALA A 75 -20.62 38.52 -6.73
N VAL A 76 -21.55 37.77 -6.13
CA VAL A 76 -22.81 38.32 -5.62
C VAL A 76 -22.57 39.37 -4.54
N CYS A 77 -21.64 39.11 -3.61
CA CYS A 77 -21.27 40.08 -2.58
C CYS A 77 -20.72 41.38 -3.17
N LYS A 78 -19.91 41.31 -4.24
CA LYS A 78 -19.40 42.49 -4.95
C LYS A 78 -20.53 43.29 -5.59
N GLU A 79 -21.50 42.64 -6.22
CA GLU A 79 -22.67 43.32 -6.80
C GLU A 79 -23.53 44.01 -5.73
N LEU A 80 -23.75 43.36 -4.59
CA LEU A 80 -24.48 43.93 -3.46
C LEU A 80 -23.75 45.12 -2.83
N ALA A 81 -22.41 45.05 -2.78
CA ALA A 81 -21.57 46.16 -2.36
C ALA A 81 -21.72 47.38 -3.29
N ALA A 82 -21.69 47.15 -4.61
CA ALA A 82 -21.90 48.22 -5.60
C ALA A 82 -23.28 48.87 -5.48
N LYS A 83 -24.30 48.10 -5.07
CA LYS A 83 -25.67 48.56 -4.81
C LYS A 83 -25.85 49.18 -3.40
N ASN A 84 -24.79 49.34 -2.61
CA ASN A 84 -24.83 49.84 -1.22
C ASN A 84 -25.80 49.07 -0.31
N VAL A 85 -26.01 47.77 -0.56
CA VAL A 85 -26.87 46.94 0.28
C VAL A 85 -26.17 46.67 1.61
N LEU A 86 -26.88 46.87 2.73
CA LEU A 86 -26.33 46.59 4.06
C LEU A 86 -25.85 45.12 4.16
N LYS A 87 -24.66 44.92 4.72
CA LYS A 87 -24.01 43.59 4.88
C LYS A 87 -24.88 42.56 5.60
N LYS A 88 -25.79 42.98 6.47
CA LYS A 88 -26.75 42.09 7.16
C LYS A 88 -27.70 41.35 6.21
N ASN A 89 -27.92 41.90 5.02
CA ASN A 89 -28.79 41.31 3.99
C ASN A 89 -27.99 40.50 2.95
N TRP A 90 -26.67 40.36 3.12
CA TRP A 90 -25.85 39.61 2.18
C TRP A 90 -26.05 38.11 2.38
N PRO A 91 -25.91 37.29 1.31
CA PRO A 91 -25.96 35.85 1.45
C PRO A 91 -24.87 35.37 2.41
N LYS A 92 -25.18 34.30 3.17
CA LYS A 92 -24.20 33.68 4.06
C LYS A 92 -23.08 33.03 3.23
N LYS A 93 -21.86 33.07 3.77
CA LYS A 93 -20.70 32.44 3.13
C LYS A 93 -20.91 30.92 3.05
N PRO A 94 -20.58 30.27 1.91
CA PRO A 94 -20.59 28.83 1.80
C PRO A 94 -19.75 28.17 2.90
N VAL A 95 -20.31 27.12 3.52
CA VAL A 95 -19.63 26.35 4.57
C VAL A 95 -18.58 25.46 3.91
N ARG A 96 -17.40 25.35 4.54
CA ARG A 96 -16.35 24.45 4.08
C ARG A 96 -16.82 23.00 4.22
N PRO A 97 -16.74 22.19 3.16
CA PRO A 97 -17.09 20.78 3.27
C PRO A 97 -16.13 20.06 4.22
N LEU A 98 -16.56 18.93 4.78
CA LEU A 98 -15.74 18.05 5.61
C LEU A 98 -15.33 16.83 4.80
N LYS A 99 -14.09 16.35 5.00
CA LYS A 99 -13.62 15.13 4.33
C LYS A 99 -14.48 13.93 4.76
N PRO A 100 -14.98 13.10 3.82
CA PRO A 100 -15.72 11.89 4.17
C PRO A 100 -14.88 10.98 5.07
N LYS A 101 -15.49 10.40 6.10
CA LYS A 101 -14.80 9.47 7.01
C LYS A 101 -14.76 8.08 6.38
N HIS A 102 -13.61 7.40 6.50
CA HIS A 102 -13.51 5.97 6.24
C HIS A 102 -14.38 5.22 7.27
N ALA A 103 -15.12 4.20 6.84
CA ALA A 103 -15.74 3.29 7.79
C ALA A 103 -14.61 2.55 8.56
N PRO A 104 -14.68 2.41 9.89
CA PRO A 104 -13.78 1.50 10.57
C PRO A 104 -14.08 0.10 10.02
N GLY A 105 -13.13 -0.49 9.28
CA GLY A 105 -13.23 -1.87 8.83
C GLY A 105 -13.45 -2.82 10.02
N PRO A 106 -13.95 -4.05 9.78
CA PRO A 106 -14.23 -5.00 10.84
C PRO A 106 -12.97 -5.17 11.71
N THR A 107 -13.14 -4.84 12.99
CA THR A 107 -12.21 -4.97 14.11
C THR A 107 -11.25 -6.13 13.94
N GLU A 108 -9.95 -5.80 13.79
CA GLU A 108 -8.88 -6.77 13.97
C GLU A 108 -8.90 -7.25 15.43
N ILE A 109 -9.14 -8.54 15.61
CA ILE A 109 -9.02 -9.23 16.90
C ILE A 109 -7.52 -9.21 17.27
N PRO A 110 -7.10 -8.78 18.46
CA PRO A 110 -5.69 -8.75 18.82
C PRO A 110 -5.17 -10.18 18.99
N VAL A 111 -4.39 -10.68 18.01
CA VAL A 111 -3.56 -11.87 18.21
C VAL A 111 -2.32 -11.45 18.99
N ALA A 112 -2.41 -11.56 20.31
CA ALA A 112 -1.25 -11.65 21.17
C ALA A 112 -0.61 -13.03 20.99
N SER A 113 0.60 -13.10 20.44
CA SER A 113 1.61 -14.09 20.85
C SER A 113 2.96 -13.66 20.29
N GLY A 114 3.87 -13.31 21.18
CA GLY A 114 5.16 -12.71 20.86
C GLY A 114 6.14 -13.66 20.18
N SER A 115 7.09 -13.06 19.47
CA SER A 115 8.48 -13.51 19.52
C SER A 115 9.36 -12.33 19.11
N ALA A 116 10.11 -11.82 20.07
CA ALA A 116 11.22 -10.92 19.83
C ALA A 116 12.30 -11.65 19.03
N VAL A 117 12.82 -11.02 17.97
CA VAL A 117 14.17 -11.27 17.46
C VAL A 117 14.72 -9.97 16.86
N THR A 118 15.70 -9.45 17.59
CA THR A 118 16.77 -8.51 17.28
C THR A 118 16.99 -8.16 15.80
N LEU A 119 16.86 -6.86 15.47
CA LEU A 119 17.44 -6.26 14.27
C LEU A 119 18.95 -6.11 14.51
N GLY A 120 19.75 -6.98 13.90
CA GLY A 120 21.20 -6.88 13.83
C GLY A 120 21.64 -6.78 12.38
N ASP A 121 22.54 -5.83 12.14
CA ASP A 121 23.51 -5.74 11.04
C ASP A 121 22.99 -5.43 9.62
N MET A 122 23.16 -4.16 9.26
CA MET A 122 22.94 -3.60 7.93
C MET A 122 24.31 -3.45 7.27
N ALA A 123 24.81 -4.52 6.65
CA ALA A 123 26.00 -4.48 5.81
C ALA A 123 25.60 -4.00 4.41
N GLN A 124 25.99 -2.76 4.08
CA GLN A 124 26.10 -2.27 2.71
C GLN A 124 27.42 -2.80 2.14
N ASP A 125 27.37 -3.52 1.03
CA ASP A 125 28.40 -3.53 -0.01
C ASP A 125 27.84 -4.33 -1.20
N ASP A 126 27.56 -3.64 -2.31
CA ASP A 126 27.66 -4.21 -3.66
C ASP A 126 27.93 -3.05 -4.63
N GLU A 127 29.21 -2.71 -4.72
CA GLU A 127 29.81 -2.10 -5.90
C GLU A 127 29.98 -3.23 -6.93
N THR A 128 29.25 -3.20 -8.04
CA THR A 128 29.69 -3.89 -9.26
C THR A 128 29.48 -3.02 -10.49
N GLU A 129 30.62 -2.59 -11.00
CA GLU A 129 30.88 -1.88 -12.25
C GLU A 129 30.29 -2.65 -13.44
N SER A 130 29.60 -1.94 -14.34
CA SER A 130 29.35 -2.42 -15.70
C SER A 130 30.15 -1.55 -16.65
N GLU A 131 31.28 -2.09 -17.13
CA GLU A 131 32.12 -1.52 -18.17
C GLU A 131 31.34 -1.38 -19.49
N ASP A 132 31.18 -0.14 -19.93
CA ASP A 132 30.73 0.25 -21.27
C ASP A 132 31.89 0.05 -22.24
N SER A 133 31.91 -1.10 -22.92
CA SER A 133 32.88 -1.40 -23.96
C SER A 133 32.32 -0.98 -25.31
N GLY A 134 32.80 0.17 -25.80
CA GLY A 134 32.64 0.58 -27.18
C GLY A 134 33.50 -0.24 -28.12
N GLU A 135 32.94 -0.63 -29.27
CA GLU A 135 33.71 -1.03 -30.43
C GLU A 135 33.02 -0.44 -31.68
N GLU A 136 33.63 0.62 -32.20
CA GLU A 136 33.39 1.17 -33.52
C GLU A 136 34.26 0.38 -34.51
N PHE A 137 33.68 -0.14 -35.60
CA PHE A 137 34.45 -0.38 -36.81
C PHE A 137 33.58 -0.21 -38.06
N GLU A 138 33.93 0.82 -38.82
CA GLU A 138 33.44 1.12 -40.18
C GLU A 138 33.80 0.01 -41.17
N SER A 139 32.93 -0.21 -42.16
CA SER A 139 33.29 -0.64 -43.51
C SER A 139 32.23 -0.20 -44.50
#